data_AF-A0A4Z0F7D9-F1
#
_entry.id   AF-A0A4Z0F7D9-F1
#
_cell.length_a   1.000
_cell.length_b   1.000
_cell.length_c   1.000
_cell.angle_alpha   90.00
_cell.angle_beta   90.00
_cell.angle_gamma   90.00
#
_symmetry.space_group_name_H-M   'P 1'
#
loop_
_entity.id
_entity.type
_entity.pdbx_description
1 polymer ?
#
loop_
_entity_poly.entity_id
_entity_poly.type
_entity_poly.pdbx_seq_one_letter_code
_entity_poly.pdbx_strand_id
1 'polypeptide(L)'
;MTTTTAWAHLPNAKHIDAVLADVNTRPEVWDAALDAAWYAAWAAARQAARDAARAEAWDAARQAAWDAAGYAAWYVILALIAWDSAADLLDLPPDALRVLVDVAAPPVCHQAALLLPWAVVRESQP
;
A
#
# COMPACT_ATOMS: atom_id res chain seq x y z
N MET A 1 -23.48 -2.75 -67.67
CA MET A 1 -23.89 -1.76 -66.65
C MET A 1 -22.87 -1.83 -65.53
N THR A 2 -22.09 -0.77 -65.31
CA THR A 2 -21.17 -0.67 -64.18
C THR A 2 -21.98 -0.38 -62.92
N THR A 3 -22.05 -1.33 -62.00
CA THR A 3 -22.65 -1.14 -60.67
C THR A 3 -21.76 -0.21 -59.88
N THR A 4 -22.21 1.03 -59.64
CA THR A 4 -21.47 2.01 -58.84
C THR A 4 -21.47 1.60 -57.37
N THR A 5 -20.30 1.50 -56.75
CA THR A 5 -20.14 1.17 -55.33
C THR A 5 -20.64 2.31 -54.44
N ALA A 6 -21.11 1.99 -53.24
CA ALA A 6 -21.75 2.96 -52.33
C ALA A 6 -20.82 4.13 -51.92
N TRP A 7 -19.51 3.89 -51.90
CA TRP A 7 -18.47 4.85 -51.54
C TRP A 7 -17.83 5.56 -52.74
N ALA A 8 -18.32 5.36 -53.97
CA ALA A 8 -17.72 5.94 -55.17
C ALA A 8 -17.66 7.48 -55.19
N HIS A 9 -18.48 8.14 -54.36
CA HIS A 9 -18.48 9.59 -54.18
C HIS A 9 -17.34 10.11 -53.28
N LEU A 10 -16.62 9.21 -52.58
CA LEU A 10 -15.55 9.59 -51.65
C LEU A 10 -14.22 9.84 -52.40
N PRO A 11 -13.41 10.81 -51.94
CA PRO A 11 -12.12 11.13 -52.58
C PRO A 11 -11.09 9.99 -52.52
N ASN A 12 -11.27 9.04 -51.60
CA ASN A 12 -10.42 7.86 -51.42
C ASN A 12 -11.05 6.55 -51.93
N ALA A 13 -12.16 6.60 -52.70
CA ALA A 13 -12.88 5.42 -53.16
C ALA A 13 -11.96 4.38 -53.83
N LYS A 14 -11.02 4.84 -54.67
CA LYS A 14 -10.02 3.98 -55.34
C LYS A 14 -9.17 3.15 -54.36
N HIS A 15 -8.89 3.67 -53.17
CA HIS A 15 -8.10 2.98 -52.15
C HIS A 15 -8.95 1.94 -51.42
N ILE A 16 -10.21 2.26 -51.15
CA ILE A 16 -11.17 1.32 -50.55
C ILE A 16 -11.35 0.12 -51.48
N ASP A 17 -11.57 0.36 -52.78
CA ASP A 17 -11.71 -0.70 -53.78
C ASP A 17 -10.45 -1.57 -53.87
N ALA A 18 -9.27 -0.97 -53.86
CA ALA A 18 -8.00 -1.70 -53.90
C ALA A 18 -7.78 -2.59 -52.67
N VAL A 19 -8.11 -2.09 -51.47
CA VAL A 19 -8.02 -2.87 -50.23
C VAL A 19 -9.03 -4.02 -50.25
N LEU A 20 -10.28 -3.78 -50.64
CA LEU A 20 -11.29 -4.83 -50.71
C LEU A 20 -10.95 -5.92 -51.75
N ALA A 21 -10.43 -5.52 -52.90
CA ALA A 21 -9.94 -6.46 -53.91
C ALA A 21 -8.78 -7.32 -53.37
N ASP A 22 -7.85 -6.71 -52.63
CA ASP A 22 -6.73 -7.42 -52.03
C ASP A 22 -7.15 -8.36 -50.90
N VAL A 23 -8.06 -7.92 -50.02
CA VAL A 23 -8.68 -8.75 -48.97
C VAL A 23 -9.34 -9.98 -49.58
N ASN A 24 -10.09 -9.81 -50.67
CA ASN A 24 -10.73 -10.93 -51.37
C ASN A 24 -9.72 -11.86 -52.06
N THR A 25 -8.56 -11.35 -52.46
CA THR A 25 -7.52 -12.13 -53.14
C THR A 25 -6.64 -12.89 -52.15
N ARG A 26 -6.43 -12.36 -50.95
CA ARG A 26 -5.50 -12.90 -49.94
C ARG A 26 -6.11 -12.88 -48.52
N PRO A 27 -7.27 -13.52 -48.29
CA PRO A 27 -7.99 -13.40 -47.02
C PRO A 27 -7.17 -13.93 -45.83
N GLU A 28 -6.43 -15.02 -46.01
CA GLU A 28 -5.52 -15.57 -44.99
C GLU A 28 -4.41 -14.61 -44.54
N VAL A 29 -3.92 -13.73 -45.41
CA VAL A 29 -2.90 -12.73 -45.04
C VAL A 29 -3.51 -11.65 -44.16
N TRP A 30 -4.74 -11.23 -44.48
CA TRP A 30 -5.47 -10.26 -43.68
C TRP A 30 -5.90 -10.82 -42.34
N ASP A 31 -6.34 -12.08 -42.30
CA ASP A 31 -6.67 -12.77 -41.05
C ASP A 31 -5.46 -12.88 -40.13
N ALA A 32 -4.30 -13.30 -40.66
CA ALA A 32 -3.06 -13.34 -39.91
C ALA A 32 -2.61 -11.95 -39.40
N ALA A 33 -2.78 -10.91 -40.22
CA ALA A 33 -2.45 -9.54 -39.83
C ALA A 33 -3.39 -9.02 -38.73
N LEU A 34 -4.69 -9.33 -38.81
CA LEU A 34 -5.69 -8.97 -37.81
C LEU A 34 -5.45 -9.72 -36.49
N ASP A 35 -5.15 -11.02 -36.55
CA ASP A 35 -4.81 -11.82 -35.37
C ASP A 35 -3.54 -11.31 -34.68
N ALA A 36 -2.49 -10.99 -35.46
CA ALA A 36 -1.27 -10.40 -34.91
C ALA A 36 -1.53 -9.02 -34.26
N ALA A 37 -2.34 -8.17 -34.91
CA ALA A 37 -2.71 -6.86 -34.35
C ALA A 37 -3.54 -7.01 -33.08
N TRP A 38 -4.49 -7.95 -33.06
CA TRP A 38 -5.30 -8.27 -31.89
C TRP A 38 -4.45 -8.78 -30.73
N TYR A 39 -3.55 -9.73 -31.00
CA TYR A 39 -2.65 -10.27 -30.00
C TYR A 39 -1.74 -9.19 -29.41
N ALA A 40 -1.17 -8.32 -30.26
CA ALA A 40 -0.33 -7.21 -29.81
C ALA A 40 -1.12 -6.22 -28.93
N ALA A 41 -2.33 -5.85 -29.32
CA ALA A 41 -3.19 -4.97 -28.54
C ALA A 41 -3.58 -5.60 -27.20
N TRP A 42 -3.93 -6.88 -27.20
CA TRP A 42 -4.28 -7.61 -25.99
C TRP A 42 -3.09 -7.76 -25.03
N ALA A 43 -1.90 -8.08 -25.56
CA ALA A 43 -0.67 -8.17 -24.78
C ALA A 43 -0.32 -6.82 -24.13
N ALA A 44 -0.39 -5.73 -24.90
CA ALA A 44 -0.15 -4.37 -24.39
C ALA A 44 -1.15 -3.98 -23.30
N ALA A 45 -2.45 -4.22 -23.52
CA ALA A 45 -3.48 -3.94 -22.53
C ALA A 45 -3.28 -4.75 -21.24
N ARG A 46 -2.94 -6.04 -21.37
CA ARG A 46 -2.66 -6.91 -20.22
C ARG A 46 -1.42 -6.48 -19.44
N GLN A 47 -0.38 -6.02 -20.14
CA GLN A 47 0.83 -5.50 -19.50
C GLN A 47 0.52 -4.22 -18.73
N ALA A 48 -0.14 -3.25 -19.37
CA ALA A 48 -0.54 -2.00 -18.73
C ALA A 48 -1.40 -2.23 -17.47
N ALA A 49 -2.36 -3.16 -17.54
CA ALA A 49 -3.19 -3.51 -16.38
C ALA A 49 -2.38 -4.11 -15.22
N ARG A 50 -1.38 -4.96 -15.52
CA ARG A 50 -0.50 -5.54 -14.50
C ARG A 50 0.42 -4.51 -13.87
N ASP A 51 0.97 -3.61 -14.67
CA ASP A 51 1.85 -2.56 -14.20
C ASP A 51 1.09 -1.58 -13.30
N ALA A 52 -0.13 -1.20 -13.67
CA ALA A 52 -1.02 -0.39 -12.84
C ALA A 52 -1.34 -1.07 -11.51
N ALA A 53 -1.80 -2.33 -11.54
CA ALA A 53 -2.11 -3.08 -10.32
C ALA A 53 -0.89 -3.26 -9.41
N ARG A 54 0.30 -3.45 -9.98
CA ARG A 54 1.56 -3.55 -9.23
C ARG A 54 1.94 -2.22 -8.58
N ALA A 55 1.76 -1.10 -9.29
CA ALA A 55 2.02 0.23 -8.76
C ALA A 55 1.08 0.53 -7.57
N GLU A 56 -0.22 0.30 -7.73
CA GLU A 56 -1.20 0.48 -6.66
C GLU A 56 -0.90 -0.39 -5.43
N ALA A 57 -0.57 -1.67 -5.65
CA ALA A 57 -0.21 -2.57 -4.56
C ALA A 57 1.08 -2.13 -3.84
N TRP A 58 2.08 -1.63 -4.58
CA TRP A 58 3.32 -1.13 -4.02
C TRP A 58 3.11 0.14 -3.20
N ASP A 59 2.32 1.08 -3.71
CA ASP A 59 2.01 2.33 -3.01
C ASP A 59 1.21 2.05 -1.73
N ALA A 60 0.24 1.15 -1.77
CA ALA A 60 -0.51 0.72 -0.59
C ALA A 60 0.39 0.05 0.45
N ALA A 61 1.24 -0.89 0.04
CA ALA A 61 2.18 -1.56 0.94
C ALA A 61 3.20 -0.58 1.55
N ARG A 62 3.69 0.37 0.75
CA ARG A 62 4.59 1.43 1.19
C ARG A 62 3.92 2.33 2.23
N GLN A 63 2.70 2.80 1.96
CA GLN A 63 1.96 3.64 2.89
C GLN A 63 1.74 2.93 4.23
N ALA A 64 1.27 1.67 4.19
CA ALA A 64 1.08 0.87 5.39
C ALA A 64 2.38 0.68 6.19
N ALA A 65 3.51 0.47 5.51
CA ALA A 65 4.81 0.36 6.17
C ALA A 65 5.26 1.68 6.82
N TRP A 66 5.03 2.82 6.16
CA TRP A 66 5.33 4.15 6.71
C TRP A 66 4.47 4.45 7.94
N ASP A 67 3.17 4.16 7.87
CA ASP A 67 2.27 4.35 9.01
C ASP A 67 2.68 3.47 10.19
N ALA A 68 2.95 2.18 9.95
CA ALA A 68 3.40 1.26 10.97
C ALA A 68 4.72 1.70 11.63
N ALA A 69 5.69 2.15 10.83
CA ALA A 69 6.95 2.69 11.34
C ALA A 69 6.74 3.98 12.14
N GLY A 70 5.85 4.87 11.68
CA GLY A 70 5.48 6.09 12.38
C GLY A 70 4.83 5.82 13.74
N TYR A 71 3.86 4.90 13.79
CA TYR A 71 3.26 4.46 15.06
C TYR A 71 4.29 3.83 15.99
N ALA A 72 5.15 2.94 15.49
CA ALA A 72 6.20 2.33 16.30
C ALA A 72 7.13 3.39 16.92
N ALA A 73 7.60 4.36 16.11
CA ALA A 73 8.43 5.45 16.60
C ALA A 73 7.70 6.32 17.64
N TRP A 74 6.42 6.62 17.40
CA TRP A 74 5.59 7.37 18.34
C TRP A 74 5.42 6.63 19.67
N TYR A 75 5.13 5.32 19.63
CA TYR A 75 5.02 4.50 20.84
C TYR A 75 6.34 4.41 21.61
N VAL A 76 7.48 4.32 20.92
CA VAL A 76 8.81 4.37 21.56
C VAL A 76 9.00 5.71 22.27
N ILE A 77 8.69 6.84 21.62
CA ILE A 77 8.80 8.17 22.25
C ILE A 77 7.88 8.27 23.46
N LEU A 78 6.63 7.81 23.36
CA LEU A 78 5.69 7.78 24.48
C LEU A 78 6.20 6.91 25.64
N ALA A 79 6.78 5.75 25.35
CA ALA A 79 7.36 4.88 26.36
C ALA A 79 8.55 5.55 27.06
N LEU A 80 9.42 6.25 26.31
CA LEU A 80 10.53 7.01 26.88
C LEU A 80 10.06 8.16 27.77
N ILE A 81 9.04 8.92 27.34
CA ILE A 81 8.43 9.99 28.16
C ILE A 81 7.79 9.42 29.41
N ALA A 82 7.08 8.28 29.31
CA ALA A 82 6.45 7.62 30.45
C ALA A 82 7.48 7.10 31.45
N TRP A 83 8.61 6.59 30.95
CA TRP A 83 9.76 6.18 31.77
C TRP A 83 10.39 7.38 32.50
N ASP A 84 10.69 8.45 31.77
CA ASP A 84 11.26 9.69 32.33
C ASP A 84 10.35 10.30 33.41
N SER A 85 9.04 10.37 33.14
CA SER A 85 8.04 10.86 34.10
C SER A 85 7.92 10.00 35.36
N ALA A 86 8.41 8.76 35.34
CA ALA A 86 8.40 7.86 36.50
C ALA A 86 9.76 7.83 37.24
N ALA A 87 10.76 8.60 36.79
CA ALA A 87 12.11 8.55 37.33
C ALA A 87 12.16 8.85 38.84
N ASP A 88 11.40 9.85 39.30
CA ASP A 88 11.35 10.21 40.72
C ASP A 88 10.77 9.10 41.62
N LEU A 89 10.02 8.17 41.03
CA LEU A 89 9.43 7.02 41.74
C LEU A 89 10.37 5.80 41.76
N LEU A 90 11.34 5.72 40.84
CA LEU A 90 12.24 4.58 40.74
C LEU A 90 13.05 4.38 42.01
N ASP A 91 13.42 5.44 42.71
CA ASP A 91 14.25 5.39 43.92
C ASP A 91 13.47 5.32 45.24
N LEU A 92 12.14 5.29 45.17
CA LEU A 92 11.31 5.17 46.36
C LEU A 92 11.34 3.72 46.93
N PRO A 93 11.30 3.57 48.27
CA PRO A 93 11.14 2.27 48.91
C PRO A 93 9.72 1.71 48.66
N PRO A 94 9.52 0.38 48.70
CA PRO A 94 8.24 -0.28 48.48
C PRO A 94 7.10 0.29 49.33
N ASP A 95 7.37 0.66 50.58
CA ASP A 95 6.35 1.23 51.46
C ASP A 95 5.88 2.61 51.00
N ALA A 96 6.79 3.46 50.49
CA ALA A 96 6.42 4.74 49.91
C ALA A 96 5.60 4.55 48.62
N LEU A 97 5.94 3.56 47.80
CA LEU A 97 5.16 3.20 46.62
C LEU A 97 3.77 2.68 46.97
N ARG A 98 3.62 1.83 48.01
CA ARG A 98 2.30 1.36 48.50
C ARG A 98 1.40 2.52 48.90
N VAL A 99 1.95 3.50 49.62
CA VAL A 99 1.20 4.71 50.00
C VAL A 99 0.74 5.46 48.75
N LEU A 100 1.64 5.67 47.77
CA LEU A 100 1.29 6.38 46.53
C LEU A 100 0.24 5.65 45.69
N VAL A 101 0.20 4.31 45.71
CA VAL A 101 -0.86 3.55 45.05
C VAL A 101 -2.25 3.92 45.60
N ASP A 102 -2.34 4.09 46.93
CA ASP A 102 -3.62 4.34 47.60
C ASP A 102 -4.03 5.82 47.58
N VAL A 103 -3.08 6.75 47.62
CA VAL A 103 -3.37 8.20 47.84
C VAL A 103 -3.12 9.10 46.63
N ALA A 104 -2.31 8.67 45.66
CA ALA A 104 -1.95 9.54 44.54
C ALA A 104 -3.02 9.53 43.43
N ALA A 105 -3.15 10.64 42.72
CA ALA A 105 -4.00 10.70 41.53
C ALA A 105 -3.30 10.04 40.33
N PRO A 106 -4.06 9.54 39.33
CA PRO A 106 -3.48 9.11 38.06
C PRO A 106 -2.66 10.23 37.39
N PRO A 107 -1.52 9.91 36.75
CA PRO A 107 -0.99 8.57 36.52
C PRO A 107 -0.12 8.01 37.66
N VAL A 108 0.18 8.79 38.70
CA VAL A 108 1.18 8.44 39.74
C VAL A 108 0.82 7.18 40.52
N CYS A 109 -0.45 6.97 40.87
CA CYS A 109 -0.88 5.72 41.51
C CYS A 109 -0.67 4.49 40.62
N HIS A 110 -0.88 4.61 39.31
CA HIS A 110 -0.65 3.52 38.36
C HIS A 110 0.85 3.24 38.17
N GLN A 111 1.66 4.29 38.07
CA GLN A 111 3.12 4.18 38.00
C GLN A 111 3.69 3.53 39.26
N ALA A 112 3.22 3.94 40.44
CA ALA A 112 3.63 3.35 41.71
C ALA A 112 3.25 1.87 41.81
N ALA A 113 2.06 1.48 41.34
CA ALA A 113 1.62 0.09 41.32
C ALA A 113 2.50 -0.78 40.40
N LEU A 114 2.88 -0.25 39.23
CA LEU A 114 3.75 -0.95 38.27
C LEU A 114 5.19 -1.08 38.75
N LEU A 115 5.72 -0.10 39.49
CA LEU A 115 7.10 -0.10 40.00
C LEU A 115 7.29 -0.88 41.30
N LEU A 116 6.21 -1.18 42.04
CA LEU A 116 6.26 -1.88 43.32
C LEU A 116 7.04 -3.22 43.28
N PRO A 117 6.84 -4.12 42.29
CA PRO A 117 7.60 -5.37 42.23
C PRO A 117 9.10 -5.15 42.03
N TRP A 118 9.49 -4.14 41.25
CA TRP A 118 10.89 -3.79 41.03
C TRP A 118 11.55 -3.29 42.32
N ALA A 119 10.87 -2.40 43.07
CA ALA A 119 11.38 -1.89 44.33
C ALA A 119 11.61 -3.01 45.36
N VAL A 120 10.69 -3.98 45.45
CA VAL A 120 10.82 -5.14 46.35
C VAL A 120 12.02 -6.02 45.98
N VAL A 121 12.22 -6.28 44.68
CA VAL A 121 13.38 -7.07 44.21
C VAL A 121 14.68 -6.34 44.51
N ARG A 122 14.74 -5.02 44.26
CA ARG A 122 15.93 -4.20 44.54
C ARG A 122 16.32 -4.23 46.01
N GLU A 123 15.37 -4.12 46.93
CA GLU A 123 15.63 -4.19 48.38
C GLU A 123 15.97 -5.60 48.86
N SER A 124 15.62 -6.63 48.09
CA SER A 124 15.95 -8.03 48.41
C SER A 124 17.34 -8.44 47.91
N GLN A 125 18.06 -7.58 47.18
CA GLN A 125 19.45 -7.84 46.78
C GLN A 125 20.41 -7.55 47.95
N PRO A 126 21.41 -8.41 48.20
CA PRO A 126 22.35 -8.28 49.33
C PRO A 126 23.31 -7.10 49.20
#